data_AF-A0AAW1W8S8-F1
#
_entry.id   AF-A0AAW1W8S8-F1
#
_cell.length_a   1.000
_cell.length_b   1.000
_cell.length_c   1.000
_cell.angle_alpha   90.00
_cell.angle_beta   90.00
_cell.angle_gamma   90.00
#
_symmetry.space_group_name_H-M   'P 1'
#
loop_
_entity.id
_entity.type
_entity.pdbx_description
1 polymer ?
#
loop_
_entity_poly.entity_id
_entity_poly.type
_entity_poly.pdbx_seq_one_letter_code
_entity_poly.pdbx_strand_id
1 'polypeptide(L)'
;MAIRILNRNDWDIIKFGCQKDGLCSKFGITREQFFERRNLLSHPSLKEIGDLILCDIFMVGDILVVVGPINSLKWVRTIVEDCIAHKILPGVRIKFVKEAIMLVVEERRLEALRL
;
A
#
# COMPACT_ATOMS: atom_id res chain seq x y z
N MET A 1 -9.85 5.36 15.79
CA MET A 1 -8.97 4.44 15.04
C MET A 1 -9.12 2.99 15.49
N ALA A 2 -8.86 2.64 16.76
CA ALA A 2 -8.96 1.24 17.22
C ALA A 2 -10.35 0.59 17.04
N ILE A 3 -11.44 1.36 17.19
CA ILE A 3 -12.82 0.88 16.98
C ILE A 3 -13.07 0.36 15.55
N ARG A 4 -12.35 0.85 14.53
CA ARG A 4 -12.52 0.36 13.14
C ARG A 4 -12.01 -1.07 12.97
N ILE A 5 -10.97 -1.47 13.72
CA ILE A 5 -10.43 -2.84 13.71
C ILE A 5 -11.49 -3.82 14.23
N LEU A 6 -12.27 -3.40 15.23
CA LEU A 6 -13.40 -4.19 15.74
C LEU A 6 -14.56 -4.30 14.73
N ASN A 7 -14.56 -3.50 13.66
CA ASN A 7 -15.62 -3.41 12.67
C ASN A 7 -15.19 -3.95 11.29
N ARG A 8 -14.67 -5.20 11.27
CA ARG A 8 -14.27 -5.98 10.08
C ARG A 8 -13.10 -5.41 9.25
N ASN A 9 -12.41 -4.37 9.72
CA ASN A 9 -11.11 -4.01 9.15
C ASN A 9 -10.00 -4.81 9.81
N ASP A 10 -9.01 -5.18 9.02
CA ASP A 10 -7.79 -5.81 9.48
C ASP A 10 -6.67 -4.77 9.50
N TRP A 11 -5.50 -5.15 10.02
CA TRP A 11 -4.33 -4.28 10.08
C TRP A 11 -3.07 -5.00 9.60
N ASP A 12 -2.14 -4.22 9.07
CA ASP A 12 -0.84 -4.73 8.65
C ASP A 12 0.29 -3.78 9.10
N ILE A 13 1.44 -4.37 9.43
CA ILE A 13 2.67 -3.65 9.75
C ILE A 13 3.69 -3.97 8.66
N ILE A 14 4.08 -2.95 7.90
CA ILE A 14 5.06 -3.07 6.84
C ILE A 14 6.37 -2.44 7.31
N LYS A 15 7.35 -3.27 7.63
CA LYS A 15 8.73 -2.85 7.90
C LYS A 15 9.41 -2.57 6.56
N PHE A 16 9.57 -1.30 6.20
CA PHE A 16 10.12 -0.94 4.88
C PHE A 16 11.55 -0.39 4.93
N GLY A 17 12.11 -0.12 6.11
CA GLY A 17 13.50 0.31 6.27
C GLY A 17 14.54 -0.79 6.46
N CYS A 18 15.68 -0.38 7.01
CA CYS A 18 16.87 -1.19 7.23
C CYS A 18 16.86 -2.01 8.53
N GLN A 19 15.75 -2.03 9.28
CA GLN A 19 15.60 -2.91 10.44
C GLN A 19 15.57 -4.39 10.04
N LYS A 20 15.75 -5.28 11.03
CA LYS A 20 15.60 -6.73 10.86
C LYS A 20 14.22 -7.08 10.26
N ASP A 21 14.25 -7.92 9.22
CA ASP A 21 13.10 -8.34 8.40
C ASP A 21 12.43 -7.21 7.60
N GLY A 22 13.04 -6.03 7.56
CA GLY A 22 12.60 -4.91 6.74
C GLY A 22 12.95 -5.12 5.27
N LEU A 23 12.29 -4.37 4.38
CA LEU A 23 12.50 -4.50 2.94
C LEU A 23 13.97 -4.32 2.53
N CYS A 24 14.72 -3.43 3.17
CA CYS A 24 16.13 -3.29 2.82
C CYS A 24 16.95 -4.55 3.10
N SER A 25 16.68 -5.23 4.23
CA SER A 25 17.34 -6.49 4.55
C SER A 25 16.94 -7.63 3.61
N LYS A 26 15.67 -7.65 3.17
CA LYS A 26 15.14 -8.68 2.27
C LYS A 26 15.64 -8.54 0.83
N PHE A 27 15.81 -7.30 0.36
CA PHE A 27 16.14 -7.00 -1.03
C PHE A 27 17.58 -6.51 -1.21
N GLY A 28 18.42 -6.54 -0.16
CA GLY A 28 19.82 -6.09 -0.23
C GLY A 28 19.97 -4.60 -0.55
N ILE A 29 19.03 -3.77 -0.08
CA ILE A 29 19.02 -2.31 -0.35
C ILE A 29 19.95 -1.63 0.64
N THR A 30 20.87 -0.79 0.14
CA THR A 30 21.76 -0.02 1.02
C THR A 30 21.00 1.10 1.72
N ARG A 31 21.59 1.65 2.78
CA ARG A 31 20.98 2.77 3.51
C ARG A 31 20.85 4.02 2.63
N GLU A 32 21.80 4.31 1.74
CA GLU A 32 21.67 5.45 0.81
C GLU A 32 20.52 5.24 -0.18
N GLN A 33 20.44 4.04 -0.78
CA GLN A 33 19.35 3.70 -1.69
C GLN A 33 17.98 3.77 -1.00
N PHE A 34 17.90 3.33 0.25
CA PHE A 34 16.69 3.45 1.05
C PHE A 34 16.27 4.91 1.24
N PHE A 35 17.19 5.79 1.63
CA PHE A 35 16.86 7.21 1.82
C PHE A 35 16.37 7.87 0.53
N GLU A 36 16.98 7.56 -0.61
CA GLU A 36 16.52 8.05 -1.92
C GLU A 36 15.08 7.59 -2.21
N ARG A 37 14.79 6.30 -1.99
CA ARG A 37 13.51 5.69 -2.34
C ARG A 37 12.40 5.95 -1.32
N ARG A 38 12.74 6.16 -0.04
CA ARG A 38 11.79 6.50 1.03
C ARG A 38 10.99 7.76 0.70
N ASN A 39 11.62 8.72 0.04
CA ASN A 39 10.96 9.96 -0.38
C ASN A 39 9.85 9.72 -1.40
N LEU A 40 9.87 8.61 -2.15
CA LEU A 40 8.79 8.24 -3.06
C LEU A 40 7.49 7.92 -2.29
N LEU A 41 7.59 7.44 -1.05
CA LEU A 41 6.43 7.13 -0.20
C LEU A 41 6.05 8.31 0.70
N SER A 42 6.55 9.52 0.44
CA SER A 42 6.16 10.69 1.23
C SER A 42 4.82 11.28 0.74
N HIS A 43 4.29 12.25 1.47
CA HIS A 43 3.06 12.96 1.09
C HIS A 43 3.25 13.66 -0.27
N PRO A 44 2.29 13.58 -1.22
CA PRO A 44 0.91 13.10 -1.07
C PRO A 44 0.67 11.61 -1.38
N SER A 45 1.67 10.86 -1.86
CA SER A 45 1.45 9.55 -2.47
C SER A 45 0.78 8.52 -1.55
N LEU A 46 1.16 8.45 -0.27
CA LEU A 46 0.53 7.51 0.67
C LEU A 46 -0.93 7.83 0.97
N LYS A 47 -1.30 9.11 0.99
CA LYS A 47 -2.69 9.51 1.21
C LYS A 47 -3.55 9.10 0.03
N GLU A 48 -3.08 9.35 -1.20
CA GLU A 48 -3.78 8.94 -2.42
C GLU A 48 -3.94 7.41 -2.52
N ILE A 49 -2.90 6.65 -2.14
CA ILE A 49 -2.98 5.19 -2.05
C ILE A 49 -4.06 4.78 -1.05
N GLY A 50 -4.03 5.35 0.15
CA GLY A 50 -5.00 5.06 1.21
C GLY A 50 -6.44 5.33 0.78
N ASP A 51 -6.68 6.51 0.19
CA ASP A 51 -8.01 6.90 -0.30
C ASP A 51 -8.50 5.97 -1.42
N LEU A 52 -7.63 5.57 -2.35
CA LEU A 52 -7.99 4.71 -3.49
C LEU A 52 -8.45 3.31 -3.06
N ILE A 53 -7.80 2.72 -2.06
CA ILE A 53 -8.04 1.33 -1.63
C ILE A 53 -8.77 1.23 -0.29
N LEU A 54 -9.25 2.36 0.24
CA LEU A 54 -10.01 2.48 1.48
C LEU A 54 -9.21 2.04 2.73
N CYS A 55 -7.92 2.40 2.77
CA CYS A 55 -7.02 2.14 3.89
C CYS A 55 -6.59 3.44 4.59
N ASP A 56 -6.52 3.41 5.92
CA ASP A 56 -5.79 4.41 6.68
C ASP A 56 -4.31 3.98 6.74
N ILE A 57 -3.39 4.85 6.31
CA ILE A 57 -1.95 4.55 6.28
C ILE A 57 -1.19 5.56 7.14
N PHE A 58 -0.41 5.05 8.09
CA PHE A 58 0.39 5.86 9.02
C PHE A 58 1.86 5.49 8.88
N MET A 59 2.71 6.48 8.63
CA MET A 59 4.16 6.30 8.64
C MET A 59 4.72 6.63 10.03
N VAL A 60 5.37 5.66 10.66
CA VAL A 60 6.01 5.80 11.97
C VAL A 60 7.47 5.35 11.83
N GLY A 61 8.38 6.31 11.67
CA GLY A 61 9.78 6.03 11.34
C GLY A 61 9.89 5.30 10.00
N ASP A 62 10.41 4.07 10.03
CA ASP A 62 10.60 3.20 8.86
C ASP A 62 9.61 2.00 8.85
N ILE A 63 8.44 2.23 9.44
CA ILE A 63 7.31 1.31 9.48
C ILE A 63 6.07 2.02 8.95
N LEU A 64 5.27 1.30 8.16
CA LEU A 64 3.90 1.69 7.85
C LEU A 64 2.94 0.84 8.67
N VAL A 65 1.98 1.50 9.32
CA VAL A 65 0.81 0.87 9.93
C VAL A 65 -0.36 1.13 9.00
N VAL A 66 -1.00 0.05 8.55
CA VAL A 66 -2.09 0.09 7.59
C VAL A 66 -3.32 -0.51 8.23
N VAL A 67 -4.47 0.15 8.10
CA VAL A 67 -5.75 -0.37 8.60
C VAL A 67 -6.79 -0.29 7.49
N GLY A 68 -7.46 -1.39 7.19
CA GLY A 68 -8.45 -1.44 6.11
C GLY A 68 -8.93 -2.85 5.76
N PRO A 69 -9.64 -3.02 4.64
CA PRO A 69 -10.08 -4.33 4.17
C PRO A 69 -8.90 -5.26 3.87
N ILE A 70 -9.02 -6.55 4.21
CA ILE A 70 -7.92 -7.53 4.06
C ILE A 70 -7.33 -7.60 2.63
N ASN A 71 -8.18 -7.46 1.61
CA ASN A 71 -7.74 -7.45 0.22
C ASN A 71 -6.96 -6.17 -0.14
N SER A 72 -7.31 -5.04 0.48
CA SER A 72 -6.62 -3.76 0.30
C SER A 72 -5.25 -3.73 0.97
N LEU A 73 -5.09 -4.43 2.09
CA LEU A 73 -3.79 -4.53 2.79
C LEU A 73 -2.70 -5.13 1.87
N LYS A 74 -3.06 -6.17 1.09
CA LYS A 74 -2.15 -6.79 0.11
C LYS A 74 -1.69 -5.78 -0.94
N TRP A 75 -2.59 -4.95 -1.45
CA TRP A 75 -2.24 -3.90 -2.41
C TRP A 75 -1.27 -2.87 -1.83
N VAL A 76 -1.48 -2.41 -0.59
CA VAL A 76 -0.54 -1.49 0.06
C VAL A 76 0.85 -2.10 0.13
N ARG A 77 0.94 -3.35 0.58
CA ARG A 77 2.20 -4.07 0.71
C ARG A 77 2.94 -4.14 -0.62
N THR A 78 2.27 -4.56 -1.69
CA THR A 78 2.85 -4.63 -3.03
C THR A 78 3.34 -3.26 -3.52
N ILE A 79 2.54 -2.20 -3.36
CA ILE A 79 2.95 -0.84 -3.79
C ILE A 79 4.19 -0.37 -3.03
N VAL A 80 4.22 -0.55 -1.70
CA VAL A 80 5.35 -0.15 -0.87
C VAL A 80 6.62 -0.92 -1.24
N GLU A 81 6.48 -2.22 -1.47
CA GLU A 81 7.55 -3.09 -1.90
C GLU A 81 8.09 -2.68 -3.28
N ASP A 82 7.23 -2.40 -4.25
CA ASP A 82 7.60 -1.89 -5.56
C ASP A 82 8.35 -0.55 -5.49
N CYS A 83 7.89 0.38 -4.66
CA CYS A 83 8.55 1.68 -4.50
C CYS A 83 9.93 1.55 -3.86
N ILE A 84 10.06 0.72 -2.82
CA ILE A 84 11.29 0.61 -2.04
C ILE A 84 12.28 -0.36 -2.68
N ALA A 85 11.86 -1.57 -3.05
CA ALA A 85 12.73 -2.59 -3.63
C ALA A 85 13.08 -2.28 -5.09
N HIS A 86 12.12 -1.77 -5.86
CA HIS A 86 12.23 -1.66 -7.32
C HIS A 86 12.27 -0.22 -7.85
N LYS A 87 12.23 0.79 -6.96
CA LYS A 87 12.28 2.22 -7.33
C LYS A 87 11.14 2.62 -8.30
N ILE A 88 10.00 1.94 -8.21
CA ILE A 88 8.83 2.26 -9.03
C ILE A 88 8.11 3.47 -8.43
N LEU A 89 7.73 4.44 -9.26
CA LEU A 89 6.97 5.60 -8.80
C LEU A 89 5.57 5.17 -8.33
N PRO A 90 5.10 5.62 -7.15
CA PRO A 90 3.78 5.25 -6.64
C PRO A 90 2.65 5.58 -7.61
N GLY A 91 2.74 6.72 -8.33
CA GLY A 91 1.74 7.13 -9.31
C GLY A 91 1.49 6.11 -10.42
N VAL A 92 2.51 5.36 -10.83
CA VAL A 92 2.36 4.28 -11.82
C VAL A 92 1.50 3.15 -11.26
N ARG A 93 1.73 2.77 -9.99
CA ARG A 93 0.94 1.73 -9.32
C ARG A 93 -0.46 2.20 -8.94
N ILE A 94 -0.61 3.44 -8.50
CA ILE A 94 -1.94 4.05 -8.23
C ILE A 94 -2.81 3.99 -9.48
N LYS A 95 -2.26 4.35 -10.66
CA LYS A 95 -2.99 4.25 -11.93
C LYS A 95 -3.41 2.82 -12.22
N PHE A 96 -2.49 1.86 -12.11
CA PHE A 96 -2.78 0.44 -12.35
C PHE A 96 -3.86 -0.10 -11.40
N VAL A 97 -3.77 0.20 -10.10
CA VAL A 97 -4.75 -0.24 -9.11
C VAL A 97 -6.11 0.38 -9.37
N LYS A 98 -6.16 1.66 -9.77
CA LYS A 98 -7.40 2.33 -10.13
C LYS A 98 -8.08 1.66 -11.33
N GLU A 99 -7.32 1.32 -12.36
CA GLU A 99 -7.82 0.59 -13.54
C GLU A 99 -8.34 -0.81 -13.14
N ALA A 100 -7.60 -1.56 -12.32
CA ALA A 100 -8.01 -2.87 -11.83
C ALA A 100 -9.29 -2.81 -10.99
N ILE A 101 -9.43 -1.81 -10.11
CA ILE A 101 -10.66 -1.61 -9.31
C ILE A 101 -11.85 -1.30 -10.22
N MET A 102 -11.68 -0.43 -11.22
CA MET A 102 -12.76 -0.09 -12.16
C MET A 102 -13.26 -1.32 -12.93
N LEU A 103 -12.35 -2.21 -13.38
CA LEU A 103 -12.73 -3.46 -14.05
C LEU A 103 -13.58 -4.36 -13.16
N VAL A 104 -13.17 -4.57 -11.90
CA VAL A 104 -13.91 -5.41 -10.94
C VAL A 104 -15.30 -4.81 -10.64
N VAL A 105 -15.40 -3.48 -10.54
CA VAL A 105 -16.69 -2.81 -10.32
C VAL A 105 -17.61 -2.98 -11.52
N GLU A 106 -17.10 -2.85 -12.74
CA GLU A 106 -17.89 -3.01 -13.96
C GLU A 106 -18.35 -4.46 -14.17
N GLU A 107 -17.48 -5.44 -13.93
CA GLU A 107 -17.86 -6.86 -13.96
C GLU A 107 -19.01 -7.16 -13.00
N ARG A 108 -18.91 -6.71 -11.74
CA ARG A 108 -19.98 -6.88 -10.74
C ARG A 108 -21.26 -6.17 -11.14
N ARG A 109 -21.18 -5.01 -11.78
CA ARG A 109 -22.34 -4.28 -12.28
C ARG A 109 -23.03 -5.06 -13.39
N LEU A 110 -22.27 -5.62 -14.33
CA LEU A 110 -22.81 -6.44 -15.42
C LEU A 110 -23.44 -7.73 -14.89
N GLU A 111 -22.84 -8.37 -13.88
CA GLU A 111 -23.42 -9.53 -13.20
C GLU A 111 -24.75 -9.19 -12.51
N ALA A 112 -24.82 -8.05 -11.82
CA ALA A 112 -26.04 -7.60 -11.13
C ALA A 112 -27.19 -7.27 -12.10
N LEU A 113 -26.89 -6.87 -13.34
CA LEU A 113 -27.88 -6.62 -14.40
C LEU A 113 -28.35 -7.90 -15.11
N ARG A 114 -27.68 -9.04 -14.87
CA ARG A 114 -28.04 -10.37 -15.41
C ARG A 114 -28.93 -11.17 -14.45
N LEU A 115 -29.22 -10.65 -13.26
CA LEU A 115 -30.13 -11.20 -12.24
C LEU A 115 -31.47 -10.45 -12.28
#